data_AF-A0AAN7AD91-F1
#
_entry.id   AF-A0AAN7AD91-F1
#
_cell.length_a   1.000
_cell.length_b   1.000
_cell.length_c   1.000
_cell.angle_alpha   90.00
_cell.angle_beta   90.00
_cell.angle_gamma   90.00
#
_symmetry.space_group_name_H-M   'P 1'
#
loop_
_entity.id
_entity.type
_entity.pdbx_description
1 polymer ?
#
loop_
_entity_poly.entity_id
_entity_poly.type
_entity_poly.pdbx_seq_one_letter_code
_entity_poly.pdbx_strand_id
1 'polypeptide(L)'
;MPSVKNPNKPSKNRLAAKAAKARKEATKSSAAGRLSKVEKVDTGRFGARPGLMPTSGPRKPLSAKKQRKLEKKMGYALKRKMEKEGEVEMKDAVVSEKKAEDDKKDEAEMDIS
;
A
#
# COMPACT_ATOMS: atom_id res chain seq x y z
N MET A 1 -23.26 -7.58 -46.99
CA MET A 1 -23.72 -8.24 -48.22
C MET A 1 -23.42 -9.74 -48.17
N PRO A 2 -24.33 -10.58 -48.67
CA PRO A 2 -24.12 -12.02 -48.84
C PRO A 2 -22.99 -12.30 -49.83
N SER A 3 -22.40 -13.51 -49.78
CA SER A 3 -21.35 -13.91 -50.72
C SER A 3 -21.92 -14.14 -52.11
N VAL A 4 -21.20 -13.69 -53.15
CA VAL A 4 -21.58 -13.89 -54.57
C VAL A 4 -21.70 -15.38 -54.92
N LYS A 5 -20.85 -16.24 -54.33
CA LYS A 5 -20.84 -17.70 -54.59
C LYS A 5 -21.82 -18.49 -53.73
N ASN A 6 -22.24 -17.94 -52.59
CA ASN A 6 -23.20 -18.60 -51.70
C ASN A 6 -24.00 -17.54 -50.94
N PRO A 7 -25.23 -17.24 -51.38
CA PRO A 7 -26.02 -16.18 -50.78
C PRO A 7 -26.41 -16.48 -49.33
N ASN A 8 -26.40 -17.76 -48.92
CA ASN A 8 -26.69 -18.22 -47.56
C ASN A 8 -25.51 -17.99 -46.60
N LYS A 9 -24.33 -17.60 -47.11
CA LYS A 9 -23.14 -17.31 -46.30
C LYS A 9 -22.74 -15.83 -46.41
N PRO A 10 -22.23 -15.24 -45.32
CA PRO A 10 -21.68 -13.89 -45.37
C PRO A 10 -20.48 -13.83 -46.31
N SER A 11 -20.29 -12.68 -46.97
CA SER A 11 -19.10 -12.41 -47.77
C SER A 11 -17.81 -12.48 -46.96
N LYS A 12 -16.68 -12.80 -47.62
CA LYS A 12 -15.35 -12.88 -47.00
C LYS A 12 -15.00 -11.59 -46.25
N ASN A 13 -15.32 -10.43 -46.83
CA ASN A 13 -15.06 -9.12 -46.21
C ASN A 13 -15.85 -8.95 -44.90
N ARG A 14 -17.10 -9.44 -44.85
CA ARG A 14 -17.92 -9.41 -43.62
C ARG A 14 -17.35 -10.33 -42.54
N LEU A 15 -16.82 -11.50 -42.91
CA LEU A 15 -16.13 -12.38 -41.97
C LEU A 15 -14.84 -11.76 -41.42
N ALA A 16 -14.03 -11.13 -42.29
CA ALA A 16 -12.82 -10.43 -41.87
C ALA A 16 -13.12 -9.27 -40.92
N ALA A 17 -14.16 -8.47 -41.22
CA ALA A 17 -14.61 -7.39 -40.34
C ALA A 17 -15.10 -7.91 -38.97
N LYS A 18 -15.84 -9.03 -38.95
CA LYS A 18 -16.26 -9.68 -37.69
C LYS A 18 -15.05 -10.19 -36.88
N ALA A 19 -14.08 -10.84 -37.53
CA ALA A 19 -12.87 -11.31 -36.88
C ALA A 19 -12.04 -10.14 -36.32
N ALA A 20 -11.91 -9.04 -37.07
CA ALA A 20 -11.23 -7.83 -36.60
C ALA A 20 -11.95 -7.19 -35.41
N LYS A 21 -13.29 -7.16 -35.42
CA LYS A 21 -14.09 -6.68 -34.28
C LYS A 21 -13.87 -7.56 -33.04
N ALA A 22 -13.94 -8.89 -33.18
CA ALA A 22 -13.69 -9.83 -32.10
C ALA A 22 -12.27 -9.71 -31.53
N ARG A 23 -11.25 -9.54 -32.39
CA ARG A 23 -9.86 -9.27 -31.95
C ARG A 23 -9.78 -7.96 -31.16
N LYS A 24 -10.41 -6.88 -31.63
CA LYS A 24 -10.44 -5.59 -30.92
C LYS A 24 -11.12 -5.72 -29.55
N GLU A 25 -12.25 -6.40 -29.47
CA GLU A 25 -12.95 -6.65 -28.21
C GLU A 25 -12.11 -7.49 -27.25
N ALA A 26 -11.47 -8.56 -27.74
CA ALA A 26 -10.54 -9.38 -26.96
C ALA A 26 -9.33 -8.57 -26.47
N THR A 27 -8.78 -7.68 -27.30
CA THR A 27 -7.68 -6.80 -26.87
C THR A 27 -8.13 -5.81 -25.80
N LYS A 28 -9.32 -5.21 -25.94
CA LYS A 28 -9.89 -4.27 -24.95
C LYS A 28 -10.21 -4.96 -23.63
N SER A 29 -10.82 -6.14 -23.65
CA SER A 29 -11.08 -6.92 -22.44
C SER A 29 -9.78 -7.41 -21.78
N SER A 30 -8.78 -7.77 -22.58
CA SER A 30 -7.46 -8.11 -22.07
C SER A 30 -6.71 -6.89 -21.51
N ALA A 31 -6.88 -5.71 -22.08
CA ALA A 31 -6.26 -4.48 -21.58
C ALA A 31 -6.94 -4.00 -20.28
N ALA A 32 -8.26 -4.14 -20.17
CA ALA A 32 -9.03 -3.78 -18.98
C ALA A 32 -8.88 -4.77 -17.81
N GLY A 33 -8.36 -5.99 -18.06
CA GLY A 33 -8.32 -7.08 -17.08
C GLY A 33 -6.99 -7.81 -16.95
N ARG A 34 -5.89 -7.30 -17.52
CA ARG A 34 -4.55 -7.89 -17.34
C ARG A 34 -4.02 -7.52 -15.96
N LEU A 35 -4.46 -8.26 -14.97
CA LEU A 35 -3.79 -8.35 -13.68
C LEU A 35 -2.34 -8.74 -13.92
N SER A 36 -1.39 -8.03 -13.31
CA SER A 36 0.03 -8.40 -13.37
C SER A 36 0.24 -9.84 -12.88
N LYS A 37 1.37 -10.50 -13.22
CA LYS A 37 1.65 -11.86 -12.73
C LYS A 37 1.53 -11.94 -11.20
N VAL A 38 1.87 -10.85 -10.51
CA VAL A 38 1.79 -10.75 -9.06
C VAL A 38 0.34 -10.62 -8.60
N GLU A 39 -0.44 -9.75 -9.22
CA GLU A 39 -1.87 -9.63 -8.92
C GLU A 39 -2.64 -10.94 -9.18
N LYS A 40 -2.31 -11.69 -10.25
CA LYS A 40 -2.91 -13.01 -10.49
C LYS A 40 -2.61 -14.02 -9.38
N VAL A 41 -1.40 -13.96 -8.82
CA VAL A 41 -1.02 -14.81 -7.68
C VAL A 41 -1.74 -14.34 -6.41
N ASP A 42 -1.83 -13.04 -6.19
CA ASP A 42 -2.54 -12.47 -5.06
C ASP A 42 -4.04 -12.81 -5.10
N THR A 43 -4.69 -12.70 -6.27
CA THR A 43 -6.10 -13.06 -6.45
C THR A 43 -6.33 -14.57 -6.41
N GLY A 44 -5.46 -15.36 -7.04
CA GLY A 44 -5.65 -16.80 -7.22
C GLY A 44 -5.21 -17.64 -6.04
N ARG A 45 -4.14 -17.26 -5.33
CA ARG A 45 -3.56 -18.04 -4.21
C ARG A 45 -3.81 -17.41 -2.86
N PHE A 46 -3.79 -16.08 -2.77
CA PHE A 46 -3.87 -15.36 -1.50
C PHE A 46 -5.23 -14.70 -1.25
N GLY A 47 -6.22 -14.97 -2.11
CA GLY A 47 -7.61 -14.58 -1.94
C GLY A 47 -7.89 -13.08 -2.07
N ALA A 48 -6.99 -12.32 -2.69
CA ALA A 48 -7.21 -10.90 -2.94
C ALA A 48 -8.38 -10.70 -3.92
N ARG A 49 -9.19 -9.66 -3.69
CA ARG A 49 -10.32 -9.28 -4.55
C ARG A 49 -10.27 -7.77 -4.80
N PRO A 50 -10.92 -7.24 -5.84
CA PRO A 50 -11.02 -5.80 -5.99
C PRO A 50 -11.58 -5.16 -4.70
N GLY A 51 -10.82 -4.23 -4.10
CA GLY A 51 -11.17 -3.60 -2.83
C GLY A 51 -10.83 -4.39 -1.56
N LEU A 52 -10.37 -5.64 -1.66
CA LEU A 52 -9.97 -6.47 -0.53
C LEU A 52 -8.53 -6.96 -0.68
N MET A 53 -7.70 -6.62 0.29
CA MET A 53 -6.30 -7.02 0.33
C MET A 53 -6.13 -8.54 0.52
N PRO A 54 -4.97 -9.11 0.15
CA PRO A 54 -4.69 -10.53 0.36
C PRO A 54 -4.83 -10.92 1.84
N THR A 55 -5.34 -12.12 2.11
CA THR A 55 -5.57 -12.63 3.48
C THR A 55 -4.31 -13.27 4.08
N SER A 56 -3.36 -13.65 3.24
CA SER A 56 -2.12 -14.34 3.57
C SER A 56 -0.97 -13.93 2.65
N GLY A 57 0.25 -14.40 2.95
CA GLY A 57 1.43 -14.11 2.14
C GLY A 57 2.10 -12.77 2.44
N PRO A 58 3.17 -12.43 1.70
CA PRO A 58 4.03 -11.28 1.98
C PRO A 58 3.36 -9.93 1.73
N ARG A 59 2.32 -9.90 0.89
CA ARG A 59 1.54 -8.69 0.58
C ARG A 59 0.33 -8.50 1.50
N LYS A 60 0.14 -9.38 2.48
CA LYS A 60 -0.91 -9.22 3.49
C LYS A 60 -0.64 -7.93 4.29
N PRO A 61 -1.64 -7.05 4.45
CA PRO A 61 -1.49 -5.87 5.28
C PRO A 61 -1.24 -6.29 6.74
N LEU A 62 -0.29 -5.61 7.38
CA LEU A 62 -0.07 -5.76 8.80
C LEU A 62 -1.24 -5.14 9.57
N SER A 63 -1.58 -5.72 10.73
CA SER A 63 -2.51 -5.09 11.65
C SER A 63 -1.99 -3.73 12.08
N ALA A 64 -2.89 -2.74 12.23
CA ALA A 64 -2.56 -1.38 12.65
C ALA A 64 -1.70 -1.34 13.93
N LYS A 65 -1.97 -2.23 14.90
CA LYS A 65 -1.17 -2.32 16.14
C LYS A 65 0.27 -2.75 15.86
N LYS A 66 0.47 -3.66 14.91
CA LYS A 66 1.81 -4.16 14.52
C LYS A 66 2.57 -3.10 13.72
N GLN A 67 1.89 -2.36 12.85
CA GLN A 67 2.47 -1.22 12.12
C GLN A 67 2.98 -0.15 13.09
N ARG A 68 2.13 0.32 14.01
CA ARG A 68 2.52 1.29 15.06
C ARG A 68 3.72 0.82 15.90
N LYS A 69 3.77 -0.47 16.24
CA LYS A 69 4.92 -1.05 16.98
C LYS A 69 6.20 -1.06 16.15
N LEU A 70 6.10 -1.35 14.87
CA LEU A 70 7.25 -1.36 13.96
C LEU A 70 7.78 0.06 13.78
N GLU A 71 6.92 1.03 13.53
CA GLU A 71 7.27 2.46 13.42
C GLU A 71 8.00 2.97 14.68
N LYS A 72 7.47 2.67 15.88
CA LYS A 72 8.16 3.02 17.14
C LYS A 72 9.55 2.41 17.24
N LYS A 73 9.72 1.14 16.89
CA LYS A 73 11.01 0.45 16.92
C LYS A 73 11.99 1.05 15.91
N MET A 74 11.52 1.39 14.70
CA MET A 74 12.32 2.07 13.69
C MET A 74 12.77 3.44 14.17
N GLY A 75 11.87 4.21 14.81
CA GLY A 75 12.21 5.49 15.43
C GLY A 75 13.34 5.38 16.47
N TYR A 76 13.26 4.39 17.38
CA TYR A 76 14.33 4.16 18.36
C TYR A 76 15.63 3.66 17.73
N ALA A 77 15.57 2.89 16.64
CA ALA A 77 16.76 2.46 15.93
C ALA A 77 17.44 3.63 15.24
N LEU A 78 16.67 4.55 14.65
CA LEU A 78 17.19 5.77 14.03
C LEU A 78 17.82 6.72 15.05
N LYS A 79 17.18 6.94 16.22
CA LYS A 79 17.78 7.73 17.31
C LYS A 79 19.13 7.16 17.75
N ARG A 80 19.20 5.86 18.01
CA ARG A 80 20.46 5.18 18.35
C ARG A 80 21.50 5.24 17.23
N LYS A 81 21.07 5.24 15.97
CA LYS A 81 21.97 5.39 14.82
C LYS A 81 22.52 6.82 14.77
N MET A 82 21.68 7.83 14.97
CA MET A 82 22.09 9.24 15.06
C MET A 82 23.01 9.51 16.25
N GLU A 83 22.76 8.91 17.41
CA GLU A 83 23.64 9.01 18.59
C GLU A 83 24.99 8.32 18.38
N LYS A 84 25.07 7.32 17.49
CA LYS A 84 26.30 6.60 17.16
C LYS A 84 27.10 7.24 16.04
N GLU A 85 26.42 7.83 15.06
CA GLU A 85 27.03 8.47 13.88
C GLU A 85 27.27 9.97 14.11
N GLY A 86 26.53 10.60 15.03
CA GLY A 86 26.80 11.96 15.48
C GLY A 86 27.81 11.93 16.63
N GLU A 87 29.01 12.47 16.38
CA GLU A 87 29.85 13.00 17.45
C GLU A 87 28.98 13.86 18.37
N VAL A 88 28.97 13.52 19.66
CA VAL A 88 28.27 14.29 20.68
C VAL A 88 28.94 15.67 20.74
N GLU A 89 28.40 16.66 20.01
CA GLU A 89 28.52 18.06 20.41
C GLU A 89 27.86 18.16 21.80
N MET A 90 28.70 18.05 22.83
CA MET A 90 28.34 18.14 24.24
C MET A 90 27.55 19.44 24.46
N LYS A 91 26.22 19.34 24.53
CA LYS A 91 25.38 20.38 25.12
C LYS A 91 25.40 20.27 26.64
N ASP A 92 26.59 20.31 27.22
CA ASP A 92 26.80 20.56 28.65
C ASP A 92 27.26 22.00 28.81
N ALA A 93 26.29 22.91 28.86
CA ALA A 93 26.45 24.26 29.41
C ALA A 93 25.08 24.90 29.69
N VAL A 94 24.32 24.37 30.66
CA VAL A 94 23.66 25.21 31.69
C VAL A 94 23.61 24.41 32.99
N VAL A 95 24.52 24.79 33.88
CA VAL A 95 24.61 24.41 35.29
C VAL A 95 23.39 24.97 36.03
N SER A 96 22.74 24.11 36.84
CA SER A 96 21.83 24.40 37.97
C SER A 96 20.54 25.22 37.73
N GLU A 97 19.51 24.94 38.55
CA GLU A 97 18.31 25.77 38.81
C GLU A 97 17.00 25.55 38.02
N LYS A 98 16.67 24.32 37.57
CA LYS A 98 15.28 24.00 37.15
C LYS A 98 14.64 22.79 37.81
N LYS A 99 15.17 22.34 38.94
CA LYS A 99 14.50 21.33 39.80
C LYS A 99 13.58 21.93 40.86
N ALA A 100 13.36 23.26 40.88
CA ALA A 100 12.59 23.94 41.92
C ALA A 100 11.16 24.33 41.52
N GLU A 101 10.73 24.13 40.26
CA GLU A 101 9.40 24.55 39.78
C GLU A 101 8.37 23.43 39.64
N ASP A 102 8.76 22.16 39.51
CA ASP A 102 7.80 21.06 39.37
C ASP A 102 7.25 20.58 40.74
N ASP A 103 8.04 20.65 41.82
CA ASP A 103 7.56 20.27 43.17
C ASP A 103 6.50 21.23 43.75
N LYS A 104 6.31 22.43 43.18
CA LYS A 104 5.29 23.39 43.63
C LYS A 104 3.93 23.27 42.93
N LYS A 105 3.85 22.54 41.81
CA LYS A 105 2.58 22.39 41.07
C LYS A 105 1.73 21.23 41.60
N ASP A 106 2.35 20.20 42.15
CA ASP A 106 1.61 19.05 42.69
C ASP A 106 0.91 19.37 44.03
N GLU A 107 1.35 20.38 44.78
CA GLU A 107 0.63 20.85 45.98
C GLU A 107 -0.61 21.71 45.64
N ALA A 108 -0.64 22.37 44.48
CA ALA A 108 -1.71 23.32 44.14
C ALA A 108 -2.97 22.67 43.54
N GLU A 109 -2.88 21.44 43.01
CA GLU A 109 -4.06 20.70 42.50
C GLU A 109 -4.81 19.91 43.58
N MET A 110 -4.23 19.71 44.77
CA MET A 110 -4.93 19.02 45.88
C MET A 110 -5.85 19.94 46.71
N ASP A 111 -5.73 21.26 46.59
CA ASP A 111 -6.47 22.25 47.40
C ASP A 111 -7.65 22.95 46.67
N ILE A 112 -8.03 22.47 45.48
CA ILE A 112 -9.26 22.91 44.79
C ILE A 112 -10.19 21.70 44.64
N SER A 113 -10.88 21.37 45.74
CA SER A 113 -12.05 20.49 45.80
C SER A 113 -13.27 21.28 46.27
#